data_AF-A0A398DAD2-F1
#
_entry.id   AF-A0A398DAD2-F1
#
_cell.length_a   1.000
_cell.length_b   1.000
_cell.length_c   1.000
_cell.angle_alpha   90.00
_cell.angle_beta   90.00
_cell.angle_gamma   90.00
#
_symmetry.space_group_name_H-M   'P 1'
#
loop_
_entity.id
_entity.type
_entity.pdbx_description
1 polymer ?
#
loop_
_entity_poly.entity_id
_entity_poly.type
_entity_poly.pdbx_seq_one_letter_code
_entity_poly.pdbx_strand_id
1 'polypeptide(L)'
;MQVTVTTSSLASSEAAMKRLPTTCPSCGSQLEIAELHCTACDTTVRGAYPLDRFAALSGEDEQFLLTFLAARGNLKEVQDRLDLSYPTVRGRLDRVLAALGLSGDDKS
;
A
#
# COMPACT_ATOMS: atom_id res chain seq x y z
N MET A 1 6.90 -41.10 -26.05
CA MET A 1 6.88 -40.24 -24.84
C MET A 1 7.25 -38.84 -25.28
N GLN A 2 6.25 -37.99 -25.57
CA GLN A 2 6.45 -36.59 -25.97
C GLN A 2 5.89 -35.72 -24.85
N VAL A 3 6.74 -34.86 -24.28
CA VAL A 3 6.36 -33.91 -23.25
C VAL A 3 6.11 -32.58 -23.96
N THR A 4 4.84 -32.19 -24.09
CA THR A 4 4.46 -30.86 -24.60
C THR A 4 4.49 -29.87 -23.46
N VAL A 5 5.38 -28.88 -23.54
CA VAL A 5 5.42 -27.74 -22.62
C VAL A 5 4.48 -26.67 -23.17
N THR A 6 3.29 -26.56 -22.59
CA THR A 6 2.35 -25.48 -22.93
C THR A 6 2.71 -24.25 -22.11
N THR A 7 3.50 -23.34 -22.68
CA THR A 7 3.68 -22.00 -22.14
C THR A 7 2.42 -21.19 -22.42
N SER A 8 1.45 -21.25 -21.49
CA SER A 8 0.25 -20.43 -21.56
C SER A 8 0.56 -19.01 -21.08
N SER A 9 0.68 -18.13 -22.07
CA SER A 9 0.47 -16.68 -22.08
C SER A 9 -0.05 -16.07 -20.77
N LEU A 10 0.78 -15.21 -20.15
CA LEU A 10 0.37 -14.20 -19.17
C LEU A 10 -0.42 -13.11 -19.90
N ALA A 11 -1.73 -13.34 -20.05
CA ALA A 11 -2.65 -12.32 -20.50
C ALA A 11 -3.13 -11.51 -19.28
N SER A 12 -2.69 -10.25 -19.27
CA SER A 12 -3.12 -9.15 -18.43
C SER A 12 -4.60 -9.18 -18.07
N SER A 13 -4.88 -9.06 -16.77
CA SER A 13 -6.14 -8.54 -16.26
C SER A 13 -5.83 -7.75 -14.99
N GLU A 14 -5.55 -6.46 -15.15
CA GLU A 14 -5.64 -5.47 -14.06
C GLU A 14 -7.11 -5.37 -13.63
N ALA A 15 -7.55 -6.35 -12.85
CA ALA A 15 -8.77 -6.25 -12.08
C ALA A 15 -8.56 -5.12 -11.07
N ALA A 16 -9.50 -4.18 -10.99
CA ALA A 16 -9.52 -3.15 -9.96
C ALA A 16 -9.24 -3.79 -8.59
N MET A 17 -8.03 -3.58 -8.06
CA MET A 17 -7.58 -4.16 -6.80
C MET A 17 -8.54 -3.70 -5.70
N LYS A 18 -9.35 -4.64 -5.17
CA LYS A 18 -10.18 -4.36 -4.00
C LYS A 18 -9.25 -4.06 -2.83
N ARG A 19 -9.38 -2.85 -2.26
CA ARG A 19 -8.63 -2.48 -1.06
C ARG A 19 -9.15 -3.26 0.14
N LEU A 20 -8.22 -3.65 1.00
CA LEU A 20 -8.55 -4.19 2.31
C LEU A 20 -9.25 -3.10 3.13
N PRO A 21 -10.46 -3.36 3.67
CA PRO A 21 -11.08 -2.44 4.61
C PRO A 21 -10.23 -2.41 5.88
N THR A 22 -9.79 -1.22 6.28
CA THR A 22 -8.98 -1.03 7.48
C THR A 22 -9.78 -0.47 8.66
N THR A 23 -11.01 -0.03 8.39
CA THR A 23 -11.92 0.54 9.38
C THR A 23 -13.25 -0.21 9.37
N CYS A 24 -13.79 -0.48 10.56
CA CYS A 24 -15.08 -1.10 10.74
C CYS A 24 -16.20 -0.15 10.30
N PRO A 25 -17.05 -0.53 9.31
CA PRO A 25 -18.12 0.34 8.82
C PRO A 25 -19.23 0.59 9.85
N SER A 26 -19.29 -0.21 10.92
CA SER A 26 -20.32 -0.09 11.97
C SER A 26 -19.93 0.84 13.11
N CYS A 27 -18.64 0.89 13.50
CA CYS A 27 -18.19 1.64 14.68
C CYS A 27 -16.97 2.53 14.46
N GLY A 28 -16.33 2.48 13.29
CA GLY A 28 -15.14 3.28 13.00
C GLY A 28 -13.83 2.76 13.64
N SER A 29 -13.86 1.66 14.40
CA SER A 29 -12.65 1.06 14.96
C SER A 29 -11.75 0.46 13.88
N GLN A 30 -10.44 0.35 14.16
CA GLN A 30 -9.50 -0.34 13.28
C GLN A 30 -9.83 -1.83 13.19
N LEU A 31 -9.76 -2.40 11.99
CA LEU A 31 -9.89 -3.84 11.78
C LEU A 31 -8.55 -4.56 11.99
N GLU A 32 -8.61 -5.85 12.28
CA GLU A 32 -7.46 -6.76 12.35
C GLU A 32 -7.66 -7.92 11.38
N ILE A 33 -6.55 -8.53 10.95
CA ILE A 33 -6.60 -9.71 10.09
C ILE A 33 -6.85 -10.92 10.98
N ALA A 34 -8.00 -11.57 10.78
CA ALA A 34 -8.40 -12.77 11.54
C ALA A 34 -7.91 -14.09 10.91
N GLU A 35 -7.75 -14.10 9.58
CA GLU A 35 -7.41 -15.29 8.81
C GLU A 35 -6.61 -14.92 7.54
N LEU A 36 -5.55 -15.66 7.26
CA LEU A 36 -4.76 -15.61 6.03
C LEU A 36 -4.77 -16.99 5.36
N HIS A 37 -4.94 -17.01 4.03
CA HIS A 37 -4.94 -18.23 3.22
C HIS A 37 -3.74 -18.24 2.27
N CYS A 38 -3.00 -19.34 2.26
CA CYS A 38 -1.90 -19.57 1.33
C CYS A 38 -2.41 -20.26 0.06
N THR A 39 -2.38 -19.57 -1.08
CA THR A 39 -2.84 -20.13 -2.37
C THR A 39 -1.92 -21.18 -2.97
N ALA A 40 -0.70 -21.35 -2.45
CA ALA A 40 0.26 -22.34 -2.95
C ALA A 40 0.12 -23.73 -2.31
N CYS A 41 -0.31 -23.80 -1.04
CA CYS A 41 -0.39 -25.05 -0.29
C CYS A 41 -1.66 -25.22 0.56
N ASP A 42 -2.62 -24.30 0.43
CA ASP A 42 -3.92 -24.32 1.12
C ASP A 42 -3.86 -24.19 2.65
N THR A 43 -2.69 -23.80 3.19
CA THR A 43 -2.55 -23.52 4.62
C THR A 43 -3.34 -22.29 5.01
N THR A 44 -4.19 -22.44 6.04
CA THR A 44 -4.92 -21.33 6.67
C THR A 44 -4.29 -20.99 8.02
N VAL A 45 -3.92 -19.73 8.20
CA VAL A 45 -3.36 -19.18 9.44
C VAL A 45 -4.43 -18.31 10.10
N ARG A 46 -4.81 -18.62 11.34
CA ARG A 46 -5.81 -17.88 12.12
C ARG A 46 -5.17 -17.25 13.36
N GLY A 47 -5.57 -16.03 13.66
CA GLY A 47 -5.08 -15.27 14.81
C GLY A 47 -5.51 -13.81 14.74
N ALA A 48 -5.11 -13.02 15.73
CA ALA A 48 -5.29 -11.57 15.71
C ALA A 48 -4.00 -10.93 15.22
N TYR A 49 -3.97 -10.52 13.95
CA TYR A 49 -2.82 -9.85 13.36
C TYR A 49 -3.13 -8.38 13.08
N PRO A 50 -2.29 -7.43 13.53
CA PRO A 50 -2.47 -6.04 13.18
C PRO A 50 -2.31 -5.85 11.67
N LEU A 51 -3.09 -4.94 11.10
CA LEU A 51 -2.86 -4.49 9.74
C LEU A 51 -1.48 -3.81 9.66
N ASP A 52 -0.80 -3.98 8.54
CA ASP A 52 0.45 -3.27 8.33
C ASP A 52 0.20 -1.75 8.25
N ARG A 53 1.24 -0.95 8.52
CA ARG A 53 1.17 0.51 8.48
C ARG A 53 0.88 1.09 7.10
N PHE A 54 1.10 0.33 6.03
CA PHE A 54 0.82 0.77 4.66
C PHE A 54 -0.66 0.61 4.32
N ALA A 55 -1.35 -0.38 4.88
CA ALA A 55 -2.78 -0.57 4.75
C ALA A 55 -3.57 0.60 5.34
N ALA A 56 -3.01 1.29 6.33
CA ALA A 56 -3.59 2.50 6.91
C ALA A 56 -3.49 3.74 6.00
N LEU A 57 -2.69 3.71 4.93
CA LEU A 57 -2.58 4.84 4.00
C LEU A 57 -3.88 5.01 3.21
N SER A 58 -4.31 6.27 3.08
CA SER A 58 -5.38 6.62 2.16
C SER A 58 -4.94 6.33 0.71
N GLY A 59 -5.89 6.20 -0.21
CA GLY A 59 -5.56 6.02 -1.63
C GLY A 59 -4.73 7.17 -2.20
N GLU A 60 -4.97 8.39 -1.73
CA GLU A 60 -4.18 9.57 -2.13
C GLU A 60 -2.76 9.53 -1.58
N ASP A 61 -2.58 9.12 -0.32
CA ASP A 61 -1.28 9.06 0.34
C ASP A 61 -0.40 7.93 -0.24
N GLU A 62 -1.00 6.80 -0.58
CA GLU A 62 -0.31 5.71 -1.29
C GLU A 62 0.11 6.15 -2.69
N GLN A 63 -0.78 6.79 -3.45
CA GLN A 63 -0.45 7.30 -4.79
C GLN A 63 0.67 8.35 -4.73
N PHE A 64 0.63 9.22 -3.72
CA PHE A 64 1.71 10.17 -3.47
C PHE A 64 3.02 9.44 -3.17
N LEU A 65 3.01 8.43 -2.29
CA LEU A 65 4.20 7.66 -1.93
C LEU A 65 4.82 6.95 -3.16
N LEU A 66 4.00 6.32 -4.00
CA LEU A 66 4.46 5.70 -5.25
C LEU A 66 5.08 6.73 -6.19
N THR A 67 4.47 7.91 -6.31
CA THR A 67 5.00 9.01 -7.14
C THR A 67 6.33 9.52 -6.60
N PHE A 68 6.44 9.70 -5.29
CA PHE A 68 7.65 10.13 -4.60
C PHE A 68 8.80 9.13 -4.79
N LEU A 69 8.53 7.83 -4.65
CA LEU A 69 9.50 6.78 -4.90
C LEU A 69 9.92 6.72 -6.37
N ALA A 70 8.98 6.87 -7.31
CA ALA A 70 9.26 6.92 -8.74
C ALA A 70 10.08 8.16 -9.15
N ALA A 71 9.97 9.25 -8.40
CA ALA A 71 10.81 10.44 -8.50
C ALA A 71 12.13 10.34 -7.69
N ARG A 72 12.45 9.15 -7.14
CA ARG A 72 13.64 8.89 -6.31
C ARG A 72 13.80 9.87 -5.14
N GLY A 73 12.68 10.32 -4.58
CA GLY A 73 12.64 11.28 -3.49
C GLY A 73 12.79 12.75 -3.88
N ASN A 74 12.80 13.08 -5.18
CA ASN A 74 12.90 14.46 -5.63
C ASN A 74 11.55 15.19 -5.55
N LEU A 75 11.38 16.03 -4.51
CA LEU A 75 10.14 16.79 -4.31
C LEU A 75 9.83 17.78 -5.45
N LYS A 76 10.82 18.27 -6.21
CA LYS A 76 10.55 19.12 -7.40
C LYS A 76 9.89 18.32 -8.50
N GLU A 77 10.43 17.15 -8.80
CA GLU A 77 9.84 16.26 -9.79
C GLU A 77 8.44 15.78 -9.38
N VAL A 78 8.20 15.57 -8.08
CA VAL A 78 6.84 15.25 -7.57
C VAL A 78 5.86 16.41 -7.76
N GLN A 79 6.31 17.66 -7.53
CA GLN A 79 5.47 18.84 -7.81
C GLN A 79 5.07 18.89 -9.28
N ASP A 80 6.03 18.69 -10.18
CA ASP A 80 5.79 18.73 -11.62
C ASP A 80 4.86 17.59 -12.06
N ARG A 81 5.01 16.39 -11.49
CA ARG A 81 4.17 15.22 -11.83
C ARG A 81 2.74 15.32 -11.29
N LEU A 82 2.53 15.99 -10.15
CA LEU A 82 1.22 16.08 -9.51
C LEU A 82 0.54 17.45 -9.70
N ASP A 83 1.21 18.40 -10.35
CA ASP A 83 0.78 19.81 -10.49
C ASP A 83 0.40 20.45 -9.14
N LEU A 84 1.28 20.29 -8.16
CA LEU A 84 1.08 20.76 -6.79
C LEU A 84 2.13 21.77 -6.39
N SER A 85 1.74 22.73 -5.55
CA SER A 85 2.68 23.67 -4.94
C SER A 85 3.65 22.95 -3.98
N TYR A 86 4.87 23.48 -3.84
CA TYR A 86 5.86 22.93 -2.89
C TYR A 86 5.32 22.74 -1.46
N PRO A 87 4.59 23.70 -0.86
CA PRO A 87 4.00 23.51 0.47
C PRO A 87 3.03 22.32 0.52
N THR A 88 2.25 22.09 -0.53
CA THR A 88 1.31 20.96 -0.59
C THR A 88 2.03 19.62 -0.65
N VAL A 89 3.06 19.52 -1.51
CA VAL A 89 3.86 18.30 -1.66
C VAL A 89 4.60 17.98 -0.36
N ARG A 90 5.17 18.99 0.30
CA ARG A 90 5.83 18.81 1.60
C ARG A 90 4.84 18.39 2.69
N GLY A 91 3.69 19.05 2.80
CA GLY A 91 2.67 18.66 3.77
C GLY A 91 2.13 17.24 3.56
N ARG A 92 2.02 16.78 2.30
CA ARG A 92 1.69 15.38 2.00
C ARG A 92 2.79 14.41 2.42
N LEU A 93 4.06 14.75 2.18
CA LEU A 93 5.18 13.94 2.66
C LEU A 93 5.15 13.80 4.18
N ASP A 94 5.00 14.91 4.90
CA ASP A 94 4.96 14.90 6.37
C ASP A 94 3.80 14.04 6.90
N ARG A 95 2.62 14.10 6.25
CA ARG A 95 1.46 13.25 6.58
C ARG A 95 1.76 11.76 6.37
N VAL A 96 2.35 11.40 5.23
CA VAL A 96 2.72 10.01 4.91
C VAL A 96 3.76 9.49 5.91
N LEU A 97 4.77 10.31 6.25
CA LEU A 97 5.76 9.96 7.25
C LEU A 97 5.12 9.71 8.62
N ALA A 98 4.19 10.57 9.04
CA ALA A 98 3.46 10.38 10.29
C ALA A 98 2.62 9.09 10.28
N ALA A 99 1.88 8.83 9.20
CA ALA A 99 1.08 7.62 9.05
C ALA A 99 1.93 6.33 9.09
N LEU A 100 3.17 6.39 8.60
CA LEU A 100 4.12 5.28 8.63
C LEU A 100 4.95 5.17 9.92
N GLY A 101 4.76 6.09 10.87
CA GLY A 101 5.55 6.17 12.11
C GLY A 101 7.02 6.53 11.85
N LEU A 102 7.29 7.36 10.84
CA LEU A 102 8.63 7.80 10.42
C LEU A 102 8.86 9.30 10.65
N SER A 103 7.85 10.02 11.16
CA SER A 103 8.02 11.41 11.62
C SER A 103 8.99 11.39 12.79
N GLY A 104 10.20 11.88 12.56
CA GLY A 104 11.32 11.78 13.50
C GLY A 104 11.05 12.42 14.85
N ASP A 105 10.57 11.61 15.78
CA ASP A 105 10.60 11.80 17.23
C ASP A 105 11.14 10.54 17.95
N ASP A 106 11.78 9.62 17.22
CA ASP A 106 12.64 8.59 17.81
C ASP A 106 13.98 9.23 18.24
N LYS A 107 13.94 9.99 19.33
CA LYS A 107 15.09 10.04 20.24
C LYS A 107 15.00 8.78 21.12
N SER A 108 15.63 7.70 20.68
CA SER A 108 16.02 6.58 21.55
C SER A 108 17.52 6.38 21.46
#